data_AF-A0A7Y2G4W0-F1
#
_entry.id   AF-A0A7Y2G4W0-F1
#
_cell.length_a   1.000
_cell.length_b   1.000
_cell.length_c   1.000
_cell.angle_alpha   90.00
_cell.angle_beta   90.00
_cell.angle_gamma   90.00
#
_symmetry.space_group_name_H-M   'P 1'
#
loop_
_entity.id
_entity.type
_entity.pdbx_description
1 polymer ?
#
loop_
_entity_poly.entity_id
_entity_poly.type
_entity_poly.pdbx_seq_one_letter_code
_entity_poly.pdbx_strand_id
1 'polypeptide(L)'
;MARIVVAFICLIALGFGLIRVGAGTVLMAQAAGIIDVVAFNEPITDINRFMGEKNDQAIVPLNAVSYLGVIAFMGVSLVLGAVGSWRRKIWGYGVLALYLATHAALFVNFQTINPKINILIAGIVMYFTLIIANSFRRSS
;
A
#
# COMPACT_ATOMS: atom_id res chain seq x y z
N MET A 1 14.60 22.59 7.56
CA MET A 1 14.55 21.12 7.78
C MET A 1 13.19 20.51 7.46
N ALA A 2 12.08 20.99 8.01
CA ALA A 2 10.74 20.40 7.80
C ALA A 2 10.35 20.20 6.31
N ARG A 3 10.77 21.10 5.41
CA ARG A 3 10.52 20.97 3.96
C ARG A 3 11.20 19.75 3.35
N ILE A 4 12.44 19.45 3.77
CA ILE A 4 13.25 18.33 3.27
C ILE A 4 12.68 17.01 3.81
N VAL A 5 12.27 16.98 5.08
CA VAL A 5 11.65 15.79 5.70
C VAL A 5 10.35 15.41 4.98
N VAL A 6 9.46 16.38 4.76
CA VAL A 6 8.22 16.13 3.99
C VAL A 6 8.55 15.63 2.59
N ALA A 7 9.56 16.24 1.94
CA ALA A 7 9.92 15.86 0.60
C ALA A 7 10.43 14.41 0.50
N PHE A 8 11.29 14.04 1.44
CA PHE A 8 11.84 12.69 1.55
C PHE A 8 10.75 11.65 1.81
N ILE A 9 9.84 11.91 2.75
CA ILE A 9 8.70 11.01 3.06
C ILE A 9 7.80 10.84 1.84
N CYS A 10 7.46 11.93 1.15
CA CYS A 10 6.65 11.88 -0.07
C CYS A 10 7.35 11.08 -1.18
N LEU A 11 8.66 11.22 -1.34
CA LEU A 11 9.42 10.50 -2.36
C LEU A 11 9.46 9.00 -2.09
N ILE A 12 9.68 8.60 -0.82
CA ILE A 12 9.58 7.19 -0.40
C ILE A 12 8.17 6.65 -0.67
N ALA A 13 7.13 7.37 -0.24
CA ALA A 13 5.75 6.97 -0.43
C ALA A 13 5.38 6.83 -1.92
N LEU A 14 5.86 7.74 -2.77
CA LEU A 14 5.69 7.65 -4.23
C LEU A 14 6.37 6.41 -4.80
N GLY A 15 7.63 6.15 -4.45
CA GLY A 15 8.36 4.97 -4.93
C GLY A 15 7.66 3.66 -4.55
N PHE A 16 7.32 3.50 -3.27
CA PHE A 16 6.57 2.32 -2.79
C PHE A 16 5.19 2.21 -3.43
N GLY A 17 4.50 3.34 -3.61
CA GLY A 17 3.18 3.39 -4.21
C GLY A 17 3.21 2.94 -5.66
N LEU A 18 4.13 3.47 -6.47
CA LEU A 18 4.29 3.10 -7.88
C LEU A 18 4.65 1.63 -8.07
N ILE A 19 5.56 1.09 -7.24
CA ILE A 19 5.89 -0.35 -7.26
C ILE A 19 4.63 -1.18 -7.00
N ARG A 20 3.80 -0.79 -6.02
CA ARG A 20 2.55 -1.51 -5.71
C ARG A 20 1.50 -1.40 -6.81
N VAL A 21 1.37 -0.24 -7.44
CA VAL A 21 0.48 -0.08 -8.58
C VAL A 21 0.95 -0.97 -9.72
N GLY A 22 2.22 -0.85 -10.15
CA GLY A 22 2.76 -1.61 -11.26
C GLY A 22 2.72 -3.12 -11.04
N ALA A 23 3.28 -3.60 -9.92
CA ALA A 23 3.26 -5.02 -9.61
C ALA A 23 1.82 -5.53 -9.41
N GLY A 24 0.98 -4.78 -8.70
CA GLY A 24 -0.41 -5.15 -8.45
C GLY A 24 -1.22 -5.28 -9.74
N THR A 25 -1.14 -4.30 -10.65
CA THR A 25 -1.93 -4.31 -11.89
C THR A 25 -1.43 -5.34 -12.90
N VAL A 26 -0.11 -5.48 -13.07
CA VAL A 26 0.48 -6.43 -14.02
C VAL A 26 0.22 -7.87 -13.56
N LEU A 27 0.44 -8.17 -12.29
CA LEU A 27 0.12 -9.50 -11.75
C LEU A 27 -1.40 -9.74 -11.78
N MET A 28 -2.23 -8.73 -11.53
CA MET A 28 -3.68 -8.89 -11.63
C MET A 28 -4.11 -9.23 -13.08
N ALA A 29 -3.50 -8.60 -14.08
CA ALA A 29 -3.75 -8.91 -15.49
C ALA A 29 -3.33 -10.34 -15.86
N GLN A 30 -2.19 -10.82 -15.33
CA GLN A 30 -1.76 -12.22 -15.47
C GLN A 30 -2.76 -13.17 -14.79
N ALA A 31 -3.15 -12.87 -13.55
CA ALA A 31 -4.11 -13.68 -12.78
C ALA A 31 -5.50 -13.75 -13.42
N ALA A 32 -5.89 -12.69 -14.13
CA ALA A 32 -7.14 -12.63 -14.88
C ALA A 32 -7.06 -13.30 -16.26
N GLY A 33 -5.89 -13.82 -16.67
CA GLY A 33 -5.68 -14.43 -17.98
C GLY A 33 -5.67 -13.42 -19.15
N ILE A 34 -5.49 -12.13 -18.86
CA ILE A 34 -5.46 -11.06 -19.89
C ILE A 34 -4.10 -11.05 -20.60
N ILE A 35 -3.03 -11.30 -19.83
CA ILE A 35 -1.66 -11.43 -20.34
C ILE A 35 -1.09 -12.77 -19.90
N ASP A 36 -0.13 -13.28 -20.66
CA ASP A 36 0.61 -14.49 -20.31
C ASP A 36 2.12 -14.23 -20.44
N VAL A 37 2.75 -13.93 -19.30
CA VAL A 37 4.19 -13.68 -19.17
C VAL A 37 4.77 -14.72 -18.22
N VAL A 38 5.65 -15.56 -18.76
CA VAL A 38 6.29 -16.68 -18.02
C VAL A 38 6.92 -16.23 -16.70
N ALA A 39 7.55 -15.06 -16.67
CA ALA A 39 8.19 -14.50 -15.48
C ALA A 39 7.21 -14.18 -14.32
N PHE A 40 5.91 -14.07 -14.59
CA PHE A 40 4.90 -13.79 -13.57
C PHE A 40 4.22 -15.06 -13.03
N ASN A 41 4.47 -16.22 -13.62
CA ASN A 41 3.86 -17.48 -13.18
C ASN A 41 4.29 -17.90 -11.77
N GLU A 42 5.55 -17.69 -11.41
CA GLU A 42 6.05 -17.96 -10.06
C GLU A 42 5.40 -17.03 -9.01
N PRO A 43 5.42 -15.68 -9.17
CA PRO A 43 4.69 -14.77 -8.28
C PRO A 43 3.20 -15.10 -8.13
N ILE A 44 2.52 -15.46 -9.21
CA ILE A 44 1.10 -15.82 -9.18
C ILE A 44 0.87 -17.15 -8.44
N THR A 45 1.73 -18.14 -8.66
CA THR A 45 1.67 -19.42 -7.94
C THR A 45 1.85 -19.21 -6.43
N ASP A 46 2.81 -18.37 -6.03
CA ASP A 46 3.02 -18.06 -4.61
C ASP A 46 1.84 -17.32 -3.98
N ILE A 47 1.24 -16.37 -4.70
CA ILE A 47 0.02 -15.70 -4.24
C ILE A 47 -1.10 -16.73 -4.10
N ASN A 48 -1.35 -17.56 -5.11
CA ASN A 48 -2.40 -18.58 -5.06
C ASN A 48 -2.20 -19.55 -3.90
N ARG A 49 -0.95 -19.96 -3.63
CA ARG A 49 -0.62 -20.80 -2.47
C ARG A 49 -0.92 -20.08 -1.16
N PHE A 50 -0.48 -18.83 -1.00
CA PHE A 50 -0.80 -18.03 0.18
C PHE A 50 -2.32 -17.89 0.38
N MET A 51 -3.07 -17.65 -0.69
CA MET A 51 -4.53 -17.55 -0.63
C MET A 51 -5.15 -18.89 -0.23
N GLY A 52 -4.67 -20.02 -0.78
CA GLY A 52 -5.14 -21.35 -0.41
C GLY A 52 -4.86 -21.72 1.05
N GLU A 53 -3.69 -21.37 1.56
CA GLU A 53 -3.30 -21.65 2.95
C GLU A 53 -4.01 -20.74 3.98
N LYS A 54 -4.39 -19.52 3.57
CA LYS A 54 -4.91 -18.51 4.50
C LYS A 54 -6.39 -18.18 4.32
N ASN A 55 -7.04 -18.58 3.22
CA ASN A 55 -8.48 -18.33 3.06
C ASN A 55 -9.34 -19.01 4.12
N ASP A 56 -8.94 -20.19 4.59
CA ASP A 56 -9.70 -20.94 5.60
C ASP A 56 -9.74 -20.21 6.95
N GLN A 57 -8.75 -19.35 7.21
CA GLN A 57 -8.66 -18.52 8.42
C GLN A 57 -9.08 -17.07 8.14
N ALA A 58 -9.39 -16.74 6.89
CA ALA A 58 -9.72 -15.39 6.49
C ALA A 58 -11.15 -15.03 6.89
N ILE A 59 -11.35 -13.80 7.39
CA ILE A 59 -12.71 -13.29 7.69
C ILE A 59 -13.51 -13.15 6.40
N VAL A 60 -12.88 -12.56 5.37
CA VAL A 60 -13.42 -12.45 4.02
C VAL A 60 -12.48 -13.22 3.08
N PRO A 61 -12.92 -14.33 2.48
CA PRO A 61 -12.12 -15.06 1.54
C PRO A 61 -11.91 -14.21 0.29
N LEU A 62 -10.65 -14.06 -0.11
CA LEU A 62 -10.25 -13.32 -1.29
C LEU A 62 -9.67 -14.31 -2.31
N ASN A 63 -9.74 -13.98 -3.59
CA ASN A 63 -8.98 -14.68 -4.63
C ASN A 63 -7.75 -13.83 -5.00
N ALA A 64 -6.82 -14.39 -5.80
CA ALA A 64 -5.59 -13.70 -6.18
C ALA A 64 -5.87 -12.36 -6.90
N VAL A 65 -6.89 -12.31 -7.77
CA VAL A 65 -7.29 -11.09 -8.49
C VAL A 65 -7.73 -10.00 -7.52
N SER A 66 -8.64 -10.32 -6.59
CA SER A 66 -9.12 -9.36 -5.58
C SER A 66 -8.02 -8.92 -4.63
N TYR A 67 -7.14 -9.83 -4.21
CA TYR A 67 -5.99 -9.51 -3.37
C TYR A 67 -5.03 -8.54 -4.07
N LEU A 68 -4.70 -8.81 -5.33
CA LEU A 68 -3.86 -7.95 -6.16
C LEU A 68 -4.53 -6.60 -6.45
N GLY A 69 -5.85 -6.59 -6.63
CA GLY A 69 -6.66 -5.38 -6.73
C GLY A 69 -6.55 -4.50 -5.49
N VAL A 70 -6.61 -5.10 -4.29
CA VAL A 70 -6.40 -4.37 -3.02
C VAL A 70 -4.96 -3.83 -2.95
N ILE A 71 -3.95 -4.60 -3.36
CA ILE A 71 -2.55 -4.11 -3.40
C ILE A 71 -2.41 -2.91 -4.35
N ALA A 72 -3.00 -2.99 -5.54
CA ALA A 72 -2.99 -1.90 -6.51
C ALA A 72 -3.70 -0.65 -5.95
N PHE A 73 -4.87 -0.83 -5.34
CA PHE A 73 -5.62 0.24 -4.68
C PHE A 73 -4.80 0.92 -3.57
N MET A 74 -4.09 0.13 -2.76
CA MET A 74 -3.19 0.66 -1.74
C MET A 74 -2.04 1.45 -2.37
N GLY A 75 -1.48 0.97 -3.48
CA GLY A 75 -0.48 1.71 -4.26
C GLY A 75 -1.01 3.06 -4.74
N VAL A 76 -2.19 3.09 -5.35
CA VAL A 76 -2.84 4.32 -5.84
C VAL A 76 -3.08 5.29 -4.68
N SER A 77 -3.63 4.79 -3.57
CA SER A 77 -3.87 5.60 -2.37
C SER A 77 -2.57 6.18 -1.81
N LEU A 78 -1.48 5.41 -1.80
CA LEU A 78 -0.18 5.90 -1.33
C LEU A 78 0.38 7.00 -2.25
N VAL A 79 0.28 6.84 -3.57
CA VAL A 79 0.70 7.85 -4.55
C VAL A 79 -0.13 9.12 -4.43
N LEU A 80 -1.46 9.01 -4.45
CA LEU A 80 -2.37 10.15 -4.35
C LEU A 80 -2.22 10.87 -3.00
N GLY A 81 -2.10 10.11 -1.92
CA GLY A 81 -1.85 10.62 -0.58
C GLY A 81 -0.53 11.37 -0.47
N ALA A 82 0.54 10.86 -1.08
CA ALA A 82 1.85 11.53 -1.13
C ALA A 82 1.79 12.84 -1.93
N VAL A 83 1.13 12.85 -3.11
CA VAL A 83 0.94 14.06 -3.94
C VAL A 83 0.09 15.10 -3.22
N GLY A 84 -1.02 14.68 -2.62
CA GLY A 84 -1.91 15.55 -1.85
C GLY A 84 -1.18 16.18 -0.67
N SER A 85 -0.37 15.38 0.04
CA SER A 85 0.45 15.83 1.18
C SER A 85 1.54 16.80 0.75
N TRP A 86 2.20 16.56 -0.39
CA TRP A 86 3.18 17.48 -0.96
C TRP A 86 2.55 18.83 -1.31
N ARG A 87 1.36 18.80 -1.91
CA ARG A 87 0.55 19.99 -2.26
C ARG A 87 -0.17 20.62 -1.05
N ARG A 88 0.06 20.12 0.17
CA ARG A 88 -0.55 20.59 1.44
C ARG A 88 -2.08 20.54 1.46
N LYS A 89 -2.68 19.64 0.67
CA LYS A 89 -4.13 19.47 0.64
C LYS A 89 -4.57 18.53 1.76
N ILE A 90 -5.65 18.90 2.45
CA ILE A 90 -6.16 18.12 3.61
C ILE A 90 -6.57 16.70 3.22
N TRP A 91 -7.06 16.51 1.99
CA TRP A 91 -7.41 15.20 1.46
C TRP A 91 -6.21 14.26 1.36
N GLY A 92 -4.98 14.78 1.22
CA GLY A 92 -3.77 13.95 1.16
C GLY A 92 -3.57 13.10 2.41
N TYR A 93 -3.82 13.67 3.59
CA TYR A 93 -3.78 12.92 4.85
C TYR A 93 -4.92 11.90 4.94
N GLY A 94 -6.13 12.27 4.51
CA GLY A 94 -7.27 11.35 4.47
C GLY A 94 -7.00 10.12 3.61
N VAL A 95 -6.39 10.30 2.44
CA VAL A 95 -6.03 9.19 1.54
C VAL A 95 -4.88 8.35 2.11
N LEU A 96 -3.89 8.96 2.78
CA LEU A 96 -2.84 8.19 3.49
C LEU A 96 -3.41 7.41 4.69
N ALA A 97 -4.38 7.96 5.40
CA ALA A 97 -5.08 7.25 6.47
C ALA A 97 -5.88 6.07 5.91
N LEU A 98 -6.55 6.24 4.76
CA LEU A 98 -7.23 5.15 4.05
C LEU A 98 -6.24 4.06 3.65
N TYR A 99 -5.08 4.42 3.11
CA TYR A 99 -4.00 3.48 2.83
C TYR A 99 -3.62 2.65 4.07
N LEU A 100 -3.39 3.30 5.21
CA LEU A 100 -3.03 2.62 6.46
C LEU A 100 -4.16 1.71 6.95
N ALA A 101 -5.41 2.17 6.86
CA ALA A 101 -6.59 1.40 7.22
C ALA A 101 -6.74 0.15 6.35
N THR A 102 -6.60 0.26 5.03
CA THR A 102 -6.62 -0.90 4.13
C THR A 102 -5.46 -1.85 4.41
N HIS A 103 -4.27 -1.30 4.70
CA HIS A 103 -3.11 -2.11 5.05
C HIS A 103 -3.37 -2.92 6.32
N ALA A 104 -3.88 -2.28 7.38
CA ALA A 104 -4.25 -2.95 8.63
C ALA A 104 -5.41 -3.95 8.44
N ALA A 105 -6.40 -3.62 7.61
CA ALA A 105 -7.52 -4.49 7.32
C ALA A 105 -7.08 -5.82 6.69
N LEU A 106 -6.04 -5.83 5.85
CA LEU A 106 -5.47 -7.09 5.33
C LEU A 106 -4.87 -7.97 6.43
N PHE A 107 -4.21 -7.39 7.43
CA PHE A 107 -3.67 -8.15 8.57
C PHE A 107 -4.79 -8.76 9.41
N VAL A 108 -5.83 -7.98 9.68
CA VAL A 108 -7.02 -8.46 10.41
C VAL A 108 -7.74 -9.54 9.59
N ASN A 109 -7.88 -9.35 8.28
CA ASN A 109 -8.59 -10.27 7.40
C ASN A 109 -7.94 -11.66 7.41
N PHE A 110 -6.62 -11.74 7.21
CA PHE A 110 -5.90 -13.01 7.16
C PHE A 110 -5.41 -13.51 8.53
N GLN A 111 -5.65 -12.76 9.61
CA GLN A 111 -5.19 -13.06 10.97
C GLN A 111 -3.69 -13.38 11.07
N THR A 112 -2.88 -12.84 10.16
CA THR A 112 -1.45 -13.16 10.06
C THR A 112 -0.59 -12.08 10.69
N ILE A 113 0.23 -12.42 11.69
CA ILE A 113 1.35 -11.57 12.10
C ILE A 113 2.56 -11.99 11.27
N ASN A 114 2.89 -11.17 10.26
CA ASN A 114 4.02 -11.39 9.35
C ASN A 114 5.02 -10.22 9.50
N PRO A 115 6.33 -10.39 9.23
CA PRO A 115 7.30 -9.30 9.10
C PRO A 115 6.81 -8.05 8.34
N LYS A 116 5.85 -8.20 7.42
CA LYS A 116 5.15 -7.08 6.77
C LYS A 116 4.51 -6.08 7.74
N ILE A 117 4.24 -6.46 9.01
CA ILE A 117 3.73 -5.55 10.05
C ILE A 117 4.71 -4.39 10.32
N ASN A 118 6.01 -4.62 10.14
CA ASN A 118 7.01 -3.56 10.27
C ASN A 118 6.81 -2.46 9.23
N ILE A 119 6.29 -2.80 8.04
CA ILE A 119 5.98 -1.83 6.98
C ILE A 119 4.75 -1.00 7.38
N LEU A 120 3.76 -1.61 8.05
CA LEU A 120 2.62 -0.89 8.61
C LEU A 120 3.06 0.10 9.69
N ILE A 121 3.89 -0.36 10.64
CA ILE A 121 4.42 0.48 11.72
C ILE A 121 5.23 1.64 11.14
N ALA A 122 6.13 1.37 10.18
CA ALA A 122 6.88 2.41 9.48
C ALA A 122 5.96 3.39 8.76
N GLY A 123 4.90 2.91 8.12
CA GLY A 123 3.87 3.74 7.48
C GLY A 123 3.15 4.66 8.48
N ILE A 124 2.80 4.16 9.66
CA ILE A 124 2.17 4.94 10.73
C ILE A 124 3.14 6.03 11.23
N VAL A 125 4.40 5.68 11.48
CA VAL A 125 5.43 6.65 11.91
C VAL A 125 5.64 7.73 10.85
N MET A 126 5.73 7.35 9.58
CA MET A 126 5.85 8.29 8.45
C MET A 126 4.64 9.23 8.36
N TYR A 127 3.42 8.70 8.56
CA TYR A 127 2.19 9.49 8.53
C TYR A 127 2.17 10.57 9.62
N PHE A 128 2.44 10.19 10.88
CA PHE A 128 2.50 11.16 11.98
C PHE A 128 3.64 12.16 11.80
N THR A 129 4.81 11.71 11.36
CA THR A 129 5.95 12.59 11.06
C THR A 129 5.58 13.61 10.00
N LEU A 130 4.83 13.20 8.97
CA LEU A 130 4.38 14.08 7.90
C LEU A 130 3.36 15.11 8.38
N ILE A 131 2.43 14.74 9.27
CA ILE A 131 1.51 15.68 9.93
C ILE A 131 2.28 16.73 10.75
N ILE A 132 3.18 16.26 11.62
CA ILE A 132 3.98 17.11 12.51
C ILE A 132 4.88 18.04 11.69
N ALA A 133 5.59 17.52 10.68
CA ALA A 133 6.46 18.33 9.85
C ALA A 133 5.70 19.41 9.06
N ASN A 134 4.46 19.12 8.63
CA ASN A 134 3.63 20.12 7.96
C ASN A 134 2.98 21.14 8.93
N SER A 135 2.75 20.79 10.20
CA SER A 135 2.27 21.77 11.19
C SER A 135 3.35 22.83 11.48
N PHE A 136 4.60 22.43 11.69
CA PHE A 136 5.72 23.36 11.87
C PHE A 136 5.94 24.27 10.67
N ARG A 137 5.70 23.76 9.46
CA ARG A 137 5.86 24.51 8.20
C ARG A 137 4.76 25.55 7.94
N ARG A 138 3.63 25.52 8.68
CA ARG A 138 2.60 26.56 8.65
C ARG A 138 2.86 27.69 9.65
N SER A 139 3.73 27.47 10.64
CA SER A 139 4.06 28.45 11.69
C SER A 139 5.29 29.32 11.37
N SER A 140 5.98 29.06 10.25
CA SER A 140 7.11 29.86 9.73
C SER A 140 6.74 30.54 8.42
#